data_AF-A0A166B5K6-F1
#
_entry.id   AF-A0A166B5K6-F1
#
_cell.length_a   1.000
_cell.length_b   1.000
_cell.length_c   1.000
_cell.angle_alpha   90.00
_cell.angle_beta   90.00
_cell.angle_gamma   90.00
#
_symmetry.space_group_name_H-M   'P 1'
#
loop_
_entity.id
_entity.type
_entity.pdbx_description
1 polymer ?
#
loop_
_entity_poly.entity_id
_entity_poly.type
_entity_poly.pdbx_seq_one_letter_code
_entity_poly.pdbx_strand_id
1 'polypeptide(L)'
;MSSELPEEPNVVVEAPPEEQSFFDNILTPGSSLHPTFLFIVDFALAFLAMVFIALAVLTSGNVHFIILLGITLALWSSIKWFVNELRNAPLAETDAQQEKKEQ
;
A
#
# COMPACT_ATOMS: atom_id res chain seq x y z
N MET A 1 -51.84 -0.27 -38.39
CA MET A 1 -50.79 -1.27 -38.15
C MET A 1 -49.51 -0.51 -37.86
N SER A 2 -49.43 0.09 -36.68
CA SER A 2 -48.22 0.70 -36.11
C SER A 2 -47.92 -0.15 -34.89
N SER A 3 -47.02 -1.12 -35.05
CA SER A 3 -46.50 -1.91 -33.95
C SER A 3 -45.58 -1.00 -33.14
N GLU A 4 -46.10 -0.47 -32.04
CA GLU A 4 -45.29 0.11 -30.97
C GLU A 4 -44.25 -0.94 -30.54
N LEU A 5 -43.00 -0.65 -30.89
CA LEU A 5 -41.85 -1.40 -30.42
C LEU A 5 -41.71 -1.10 -28.92
N PRO A 6 -41.72 -2.10 -28.03
CA PRO A 6 -41.45 -1.84 -26.62
C PRO A 6 -40.01 -1.38 -26.49
N GLU A 7 -39.82 -0.19 -25.89
CA GLU A 7 -38.50 0.28 -25.45
C GLU A 7 -37.85 -0.83 -24.62
N GLU A 8 -36.73 -1.35 -25.10
CA GLU A 8 -35.89 -2.21 -24.28
C GLU A 8 -35.47 -1.43 -23.04
N PRO A 9 -35.60 -2.01 -21.83
CA PRO A 9 -35.08 -1.39 -20.63
C PRO A 9 -33.58 -1.20 -20.84
N ASN A 10 -33.14 0.05 -20.77
CA ASN A 10 -31.74 0.45 -20.73
C ASN A 10 -31.03 -0.43 -19.69
N VAL A 11 -30.38 -1.51 -20.15
CA VAL A 11 -29.51 -2.33 -19.33
C VAL A 11 -28.31 -1.44 -19.07
N VAL A 12 -28.41 -0.67 -17.99
CA VAL A 12 -27.28 -0.06 -17.33
C VAL A 12 -26.38 -1.24 -16.98
N VAL A 13 -25.39 -1.47 -17.86
CA VAL A 13 -24.25 -2.32 -17.54
C VAL A 13 -23.54 -1.60 -16.41
N GLU A 14 -23.94 -1.91 -15.18
CA GLU A 14 -23.18 -1.58 -13.99
C GLU A 14 -21.82 -2.26 -14.17
N ALA A 15 -20.81 -1.46 -14.53
CA ALA A 15 -19.44 -1.92 -14.55
C ALA A 15 -19.10 -2.46 -13.15
N PRO A 16 -18.41 -3.61 -13.05
CA PRO A 16 -18.00 -4.15 -11.76
C PRO A 16 -17.09 -3.15 -11.03
N PRO A 17 -17.10 -3.17 -9.68
CA PRO A 17 -16.61 -2.08 -8.85
C PRO A 17 -15.10 -1.85 -9.03
N GLU A 18 -14.71 -0.63 -9.43
CA GLU A 18 -13.63 0.21 -8.87
C GLU A 18 -12.25 -0.40 -8.47
N GLU A 19 -11.89 -1.63 -8.86
CA GLU A 19 -10.59 -2.23 -8.50
C GLU A 19 -9.41 -1.63 -9.27
N GLN A 20 -9.67 -0.93 -10.39
CA GLN A 20 -8.64 -0.32 -11.24
C GLN A 20 -7.92 0.85 -10.54
N SER A 21 -8.59 1.51 -9.59
CA SER A 21 -8.08 2.72 -8.94
C SER A 21 -6.84 2.49 -8.08
N PHE A 22 -6.66 1.33 -7.44
CA PHE A 22 -5.51 1.09 -6.55
C PHE A 22 -4.23 0.77 -7.34
N PHE A 23 -4.36 0.06 -8.46
CA PHE A 23 -3.24 -0.24 -9.36
C PHE A 23 -2.88 0.96 -10.24
N ASP A 24 -3.84 1.77 -10.67
CA ASP A 24 -3.52 3.01 -11.40
C ASP A 24 -2.84 4.04 -10.48
N ASN A 25 -3.27 4.12 -9.21
CA ASN A 25 -2.61 4.94 -8.22
C ASN A 25 -1.25 4.38 -7.77
N ILE A 26 -0.93 3.08 -7.85
CA ILE A 26 0.43 2.61 -7.47
C ILE A 26 1.51 3.11 -8.45
N LEU A 27 1.12 3.40 -9.69
CA LEU A 27 2.01 3.87 -10.76
C LEU A 27 2.10 5.39 -10.86
N THR A 28 1.25 6.14 -10.14
CA THR A 28 1.39 7.59 -10.08
C THR A 28 2.61 7.98 -9.23
N PRO A 29 3.44 8.92 -9.71
CA PRO A 29 4.62 9.36 -8.97
C PRO A 29 4.19 9.96 -7.62
N GLY A 30 4.72 9.42 -6.52
CA GLY A 30 4.41 9.87 -5.15
C GLY A 30 3.47 8.96 -4.35
N SER A 31 2.81 7.99 -4.97
CA SER A 31 1.88 7.07 -4.28
C SER A 31 2.53 6.19 -3.21
N SER A 32 3.84 5.91 -3.36
CA SER A 32 4.63 5.18 -2.35
C SER A 32 4.75 5.89 -1.00
N LEU A 33 4.39 7.18 -0.92
CA LEU A 33 4.38 7.98 0.30
C LEU A 33 3.01 8.03 0.99
N HIS A 34 1.98 7.39 0.41
CA HIS A 34 0.65 7.33 1.02
C HIS A 34 0.70 6.50 2.32
N PRO A 35 0.12 6.97 3.44
CA PRO A 35 0.22 6.32 4.75
C PRO A 35 -0.31 4.87 4.74
N THR A 36 -1.28 4.55 3.89
CA THR A 36 -1.78 3.18 3.72
C THR A 36 -0.72 2.23 3.16
N PHE A 37 0.12 2.66 2.21
CA PHE A 37 1.17 1.82 1.64
C PHE A 37 2.22 1.45 2.69
N LEU A 38 2.63 2.43 3.50
CA LEU A 38 3.57 2.21 4.59
C LEU A 38 3.02 1.24 5.64
N PHE A 39 1.72 1.33 5.95
CA PHE A 39 1.07 0.40 6.87
C PHE A 39 1.06 -1.03 6.32
N ILE A 40 0.79 -1.21 5.02
CA ILE A 40 0.82 -2.54 4.36
C ILE A 40 2.22 -3.12 4.40
N VAL A 41 3.26 -2.32 4.09
CA VAL A 41 4.65 -2.77 4.13
C VAL A 41 5.09 -3.13 5.55
N ASP A 42 4.73 -2.32 6.55
CA ASP A 42 4.99 -2.59 7.97
C ASP A 42 4.35 -3.93 8.39
N PHE A 43 3.09 -4.14 8.03
CA PHE A 43 2.37 -5.38 8.29
C PHE A 43 3.01 -6.59 7.60
N ALA A 44 3.40 -6.46 6.32
CA ALA A 44 4.06 -7.53 5.57
C ALA A 44 5.44 -7.91 6.17
N LEU A 45 6.23 -6.91 6.58
CA LEU A 45 7.52 -7.14 7.24
C LEU A 45 7.36 -7.74 8.64
N ALA A 46 6.37 -7.29 9.41
CA ALA A 46 6.05 -7.87 10.71
C ALA A 46 5.60 -9.33 10.58
N PHE A 47 4.76 -9.64 9.58
CA PHE A 47 4.35 -11.00 9.27
C PHE A 47 5.53 -11.87 8.86
N LEU A 48 6.43 -11.36 8.01
CA LEU A 48 7.65 -12.07 7.62
C LEU A 48 8.58 -12.32 8.82
N ALA A 49 8.75 -11.35 9.70
CA ALA A 49 9.52 -11.50 10.93
C ALA A 49 8.89 -12.57 11.85
N MET A 50 7.57 -12.59 11.98
CA MET A 50 6.85 -13.64 12.72
C MET A 50 7.10 -15.03 12.13
N VAL A 51 7.10 -15.18 10.80
CA VAL A 51 7.44 -16.44 10.12
C VAL A 51 8.88 -16.86 10.41
N PHE A 52 9.84 -15.93 10.37
CA PHE A 52 11.23 -16.25 10.71
C PHE A 52 11.42 -16.62 12.18
N ILE A 53 10.70 -15.98 13.10
CA ILE A 53 10.71 -16.37 14.52
C ILE A 53 10.15 -17.79 14.69
N ALA A 54 9.02 -18.11 14.05
CA ALA A 54 8.43 -19.44 14.09
C ALA A 54 9.38 -20.50 13.54
N LEU A 55 10.03 -20.24 12.38
CA LEU A 55 11.02 -21.13 11.78
C LEU A 55 12.29 -21.27 12.63
N ALA A 56 12.74 -20.19 13.28
CA ALA A 56 13.90 -20.22 14.17
C ALA A 56 13.65 -21.15 15.37
N VAL A 57 12.44 -21.14 15.94
CA VAL A 57 12.04 -22.04 17.04
C VAL A 57 11.91 -23.49 16.54
N LEU A 58 11.23 -23.72 15.41
CA LEU A 58 11.04 -25.07 14.85
C LEU A 58 12.37 -25.74 14.46
N THR A 59 13.35 -24.96 14.00
CA THR A 59 14.62 -25.50 13.49
C THR A 59 15.72 -25.54 14.56
N SER A 60 15.37 -25.49 15.84
CA SER A 60 16.35 -25.51 16.96
C SER A 60 17.39 -24.38 16.92
N GLY A 61 17.00 -23.19 16.45
CA GLY A 61 17.86 -22.00 16.49
C GLY A 61 18.97 -21.96 15.44
N ASN A 62 18.73 -22.47 14.23
CA ASN A 62 19.70 -22.37 13.14
C ASN A 62 20.05 -20.89 12.84
N VAL A 63 21.35 -20.59 12.87
CA VAL A 63 21.92 -19.24 12.67
C VAL A 63 21.42 -18.56 11.39
N HIS A 64 21.10 -19.32 10.35
CA HIS A 64 20.57 -18.78 9.10
C HIS A 64 19.29 -17.97 9.33
N PHE A 65 18.33 -18.49 10.11
CA PHE A 65 17.07 -17.79 10.39
C PHE A 65 17.28 -16.56 11.29
N ILE A 66 18.29 -16.58 12.17
CA ILE A 66 18.64 -15.43 13.00
C ILE A 66 19.22 -14.30 12.13
N ILE A 67 20.08 -14.62 11.17
CA ILE A 67 20.62 -13.65 10.22
C ILE A 67 19.50 -13.07 9.35
N LEU A 68 18.63 -13.93 8.81
CA LEU A 68 17.48 -13.49 8.01
C LEU A 68 16.57 -12.54 8.80
N LEU A 69 16.25 -12.88 10.06
CA LEU A 69 15.47 -12.00 10.94
C LEU A 69 16.17 -10.66 11.17
N GLY A 70 17.48 -10.67 11.41
CA GLY A 70 18.28 -9.44 11.57
C GLY A 70 18.25 -8.55 10.33
N ILE A 71 18.39 -9.13 9.14
CA ILE A 71 18.31 -8.39 7.87
C ILE A 71 16.90 -7.83 7.66
N THR A 72 15.84 -8.57 8.01
CA THR A 72 14.45 -8.07 7.96
C THR A 72 14.26 -6.86 8.88
N LEU A 73 14.79 -6.88 10.10
CA LEU A 73 14.72 -5.73 11.01
C LEU A 73 15.55 -4.53 10.53
N ALA A 74 16.72 -4.80 9.91
CA ALA A 74 17.54 -3.76 9.30
C ALA A 74 16.81 -3.10 8.12
N LEU A 75 16.17 -3.89 7.26
CA LEU A 75 15.34 -3.40 6.16
C LEU A 75 14.15 -2.57 6.68
N TRP A 76 13.45 -3.06 7.70
CA TRP A 76 12.35 -2.34 8.33
C TRP A 76 12.80 -0.98 8.87
N SER A 77 13.94 -0.94 9.55
CA SER A 77 14.54 0.30 10.05
C SER A 77 14.93 1.25 8.90
N SER A 78 15.50 0.72 7.83
CA SER A 78 15.87 1.49 6.63
C SER A 78 14.66 2.15 5.98
N ILE A 79 13.51 1.47 5.91
CA ILE A 79 12.27 2.02 5.35
C ILE A 79 11.74 3.13 6.25
N LYS A 80 11.70 2.93 7.58
CA LYS A 80 11.23 3.97 8.52
C LYS A 80 12.10 5.22 8.47
N TRP A 81 13.42 5.04 8.40
CA TRP A 81 14.36 6.15 8.22
C TRP A 81 14.15 6.83 6.87
N PHE A 82 14.01 6.08 5.78
CA PHE A 82 13.77 6.62 4.44
C PHE A 82 12.49 7.46 4.37
N VAL A 83 11.39 6.98 4.95
CA VAL A 83 10.13 7.74 5.05
C VAL A 83 10.32 9.03 5.85
N ASN A 84 11.02 8.95 6.98
CA ASN A 84 11.30 10.12 7.80
C ASN A 84 12.16 11.14 7.03
N GLU A 85 13.15 10.67 6.28
CA GLU A 85 14.00 11.51 5.45
C GLU A 85 13.21 12.18 4.32
N LEU A 86 12.34 11.44 3.64
CA LEU A 86 11.45 12.00 2.62
C LEU A 86 10.51 13.07 3.17
N ARG A 87 10.05 12.94 4.42
CA ARG A 87 9.23 13.96 5.09
C ARG A 87 10.00 15.21 5.47
N ASN A 88 11.31 15.09 5.68
CA ASN A 88 12.20 16.19 6.03
C ASN A 88 12.82 16.86 4.80
N ALA A 89 12.81 16.19 3.65
CA ALA A 89 13.24 16.74 2.38
C ALA A 89 12.21 17.80 1.89
N PRO A 90 12.64 19.03 1.57
CA PRO A 90 11.75 20.14 1.23
C PRO A 90 11.21 20.06 -0.21
N LEU A 91 10.40 19.05 -0.54
CA LEU A 91 9.84 18.87 -1.90
C LEU A 91 8.36 18.42 -1.98
N ALA A 92 7.53 18.58 -0.94
CA ALA A 92 6.09 18.33 -1.08
C ALA A 92 5.19 19.06 -0.05
N GLU A 93 5.46 20.34 0.23
CA GLU A 93 4.51 21.21 0.97
C GLU A 93 3.42 21.84 0.08
N THR A 94 3.31 21.42 -1.18
CA THR A 94 2.19 21.70 -2.07
C THR A 94 1.58 20.31 -2.31
N ASP A 95 0.63 19.81 -1.51
CA ASP A 95 -0.78 19.87 -1.89
C ASP A 95 -1.73 19.62 -0.69
N ALA A 96 -1.22 19.39 0.53
CA ALA A 96 -2.04 19.03 1.70
C ALA A 96 -2.34 20.20 2.67
N GLN A 97 -1.77 21.39 2.46
CA GLN A 97 -1.96 22.57 3.32
C GLN A 97 -2.79 23.70 2.68
N GLN A 98 -3.25 23.56 1.43
CA GLN A 98 -4.07 24.60 0.78
C GLN A 98 -5.59 24.49 1.05
N GLU A 99 -6.11 23.33 1.45
CA GLU A 99 -7.56 23.20 1.73
C GLU A 99 -7.99 23.60 3.15
N LYS A 100 -7.08 23.73 4.12
CA LYS A 100 -7.44 24.09 5.51
C LYS A 100 -7.28 25.57 5.84
N LYS A 101 -6.99 26.42 4.83
CA LYS A 101 -6.87 27.88 4.98
C LYS A 101 -7.82 28.71 4.10
N GLU A 102 -8.63 28.09 3.25
CA GLU A 102 -9.54 28.82 2.35
C GLU A 102 -11.04 28.48 2.48
N GLN A 103 -11.47 27.74 3.52
CA GLN A 103 -12.88 27.71 3.95
C GLN A 103 -13.00 27.75 5.47
#